data_AF-A0AAE0KWL2-F1
#
_entry.id   AF-A0AAE0KWL2-F1
#
_cell.length_a   1.000
_cell.length_b   1.000
_cell.length_c   1.000
_cell.angle_alpha   90.00
_cell.angle_beta   90.00
_cell.angle_gamma   90.00
#
_symmetry.space_group_name_H-M   'P 1'
#
loop_
_entity.id
_entity.type
_entity.pdbx_description
1 polymer ?
#
loop_
_entity_poly.entity_id
_entity_poly.type
_entity_poly.pdbx_seq_one_letter_code
_entity_poly.pdbx_strand_id
1 'polypeptide(L)'
;MRAVIDGRVVLDVMQSIQTDHKLSSYTLNYVSERFLGERKEDVHHSMIAKLHRGDRNTRQRLAAYCLKDAQLPLALKLSANSVYGFTGATVGKLPCLAISASTTAFGRRMIDETRSFVLREYTVANGYPHDADVVYGDTDSVMVRFGCADVAEAMRLGALAADRVTTLFPAPVQLEFEKVYHPYLLMGKKRYAGLLWTRADSPDKLDTKGIETVRRDNCAFARNTIAGVLRRVLVLRDVPGSVEYVKGRIEELLTGRVDISELVITKGLTREVSEYATRAAHVELAAKRRRRHAATAPRVGDRVPYVILRGHKTSKTYELAEDPAQTLVVVAVRASLGLQLLALLVFGQLL
;
A
#
# COMPACT_ATOMS: atom_id res chain seq x y z
N MET A 1 -14.35 -40.36 24.38
CA MET A 1 -15.07 -39.11 24.70
C MET A 1 -14.09 -37.96 24.50
N ARG A 2 -14.20 -37.15 23.45
CA ARG A 2 -13.40 -35.92 23.32
C ARG A 2 -14.20 -34.82 24.02
N ALA A 3 -13.71 -34.34 25.16
CA ALA A 3 -14.27 -33.16 25.79
C ALA A 3 -13.94 -31.96 24.91
N VAL A 4 -14.97 -31.34 24.33
CA VAL A 4 -14.85 -30.04 23.67
C VAL A 4 -15.03 -29.00 24.78
N ILE A 5 -13.94 -28.32 25.13
CA ILE A 5 -13.99 -27.20 26.06
C ILE A 5 -14.15 -25.95 25.20
N ASP A 6 -15.32 -25.36 25.22
CA ASP A 6 -15.54 -24.04 24.65
C ASP A 6 -14.80 -23.01 25.52
N GLY A 7 -13.83 -22.32 24.94
CA GLY A 7 -12.98 -21.39 25.65
C GLY A 7 -12.20 -20.49 24.70
N ARG A 8 -11.80 -19.32 25.19
CA ARG A 8 -10.99 -18.35 24.43
C ARG A 8 -9.54 -18.47 24.86
N VAL A 9 -8.64 -18.69 23.90
CA VAL A 9 -7.20 -18.46 24.10
C VAL A 9 -6.88 -17.09 23.53
N VAL A 10 -6.53 -16.14 24.40
CA VAL A 10 -5.97 -14.85 23.98
C VAL A 10 -4.47 -15.02 23.83
N LEU A 11 -3.98 -14.97 22.59
CA LEU A 11 -2.55 -14.98 22.30
C LEU A 11 -2.11 -13.55 22.01
N ASP A 12 -1.68 -12.85 23.07
CA ASP A 12 -0.98 -11.59 22.94
C ASP A 12 0.52 -11.86 23.13
N VAL A 13 1.28 -11.69 22.05
CA VAL A 13 2.73 -11.92 22.02
C VAL A 13 3.44 -11.02 23.01
N MET A 14 2.98 -9.78 23.20
CA MET A 14 3.57 -8.86 24.18
C MET A 14 3.31 -9.36 25.61
N GLN A 15 2.08 -9.78 25.91
CA GLN A 15 1.76 -10.33 27.24
C GLN A 15 2.52 -11.63 27.51
N SER A 16 2.66 -12.53 26.52
CA SER A 16 3.47 -13.74 26.65
C SER A 16 4.94 -13.38 26.91
N ILE A 17 5.52 -12.45 26.15
CA ILE A 17 6.90 -11.99 26.37
C ILE A 17 7.08 -11.41 27.79
N GLN A 18 6.14 -10.57 28.24
CA GLN A 18 6.19 -9.97 29.58
C GLN A 18 6.06 -11.02 30.69
N THR A 19 5.20 -12.02 30.50
CA THR A 19 4.94 -13.09 31.46
C THR A 19 6.10 -14.07 31.55
N ASP A 20 6.63 -14.49 30.40
CA ASP A 20 7.60 -15.58 30.32
C ASP A 20 9.05 -15.10 30.55
N HIS A 21 9.38 -13.88 30.14
CA HIS A 21 10.75 -13.38 30.25
C HIS A 21 11.01 -12.47 31.45
N LYS A 22 9.98 -11.84 32.03
CA LYS A 22 10.06 -10.94 33.22
C LYS A 22 11.35 -10.10 33.22
N LEU A 23 11.50 -9.27 32.20
CA LEU A 23 12.74 -8.52 31.97
C LEU A 23 13.02 -7.57 33.14
N SER A 24 14.30 -7.46 33.53
CA SER A 24 14.74 -6.51 34.57
C SER A 24 14.62 -5.05 34.12
N SER A 25 14.59 -4.80 32.80
CA SER A 25 14.33 -3.49 32.20
C SER A 25 13.56 -3.64 30.90
N TYR A 26 12.63 -2.73 30.63
CA TYR A 26 11.88 -2.64 29.37
C TYR A 26 12.38 -1.51 28.47
N THR A 27 13.58 -1.00 28.72
CA THR A 27 14.24 -0.04 27.83
C THR A 27 14.57 -0.70 26.49
N LEU A 28 14.51 0.07 25.41
CA LEU A 28 14.85 -0.42 24.07
C LEU A 28 16.21 -1.14 24.04
N ASN A 29 17.22 -0.56 24.69
CA ASN A 29 18.56 -1.13 24.70
C ASN A 29 18.59 -2.54 25.32
N TYR A 30 17.90 -2.72 26.45
CA TYR A 30 17.84 -4.01 27.15
C TYR A 30 17.03 -5.06 26.37
N VAL A 31 15.86 -4.66 25.86
CA VAL A 31 14.98 -5.55 25.08
C VAL A 31 15.68 -5.99 23.78
N SER A 32 16.32 -5.05 23.08
CA SER A 32 17.07 -5.35 21.86
C SER A 32 18.26 -6.26 22.10
N GLU A 33 19.00 -6.06 23.20
CA GLU A 33 20.09 -6.97 23.53
C GLU A 33 19.56 -8.38 23.78
N ARG A 34 18.49 -8.49 24.57
CA ARG A 34 17.93 -9.77 24.97
C ARG A 34 17.40 -10.59 23.79
N PHE A 35 16.73 -9.95 22.84
CA PHE A 35 16.03 -10.66 21.75
C PHE A 35 16.75 -10.60 20.41
N LEU A 36 17.55 -9.57 20.15
CA LEU A 36 18.26 -9.38 18.88
C LEU A 36 19.77 -9.57 19.02
N GLY A 37 20.33 -9.61 20.24
CA GLY A 37 21.78 -9.62 20.47
C GLY A 37 22.45 -8.31 20.10
N GLU A 38 21.67 -7.24 19.90
CA GLU A 38 22.15 -5.92 19.46
C GLU A 38 21.82 -4.83 20.49
N ARG A 39 22.72 -3.86 20.61
CA ARG A 39 22.55 -2.68 21.47
C ARG A 39 22.56 -1.40 20.63
N LYS A 40 21.96 -0.34 21.18
CA LYS A 40 22.20 1.02 20.71
C LYS A 40 23.31 1.67 21.53
N GLU A 41 24.00 2.63 20.92
CA GLU A 41 24.86 3.53 21.68
C GLU A 41 24.03 4.29 22.72
N ASP A 42 24.63 4.54 23.88
CA ASP A 42 24.01 5.40 24.89
C ASP A 42 24.35 6.87 24.59
N VAL A 43 23.35 7.63 24.17
CA VAL A 43 23.43 9.07 23.96
C VAL A 43 22.33 9.71 24.80
N HIS A 44 22.73 10.31 25.91
CA HIS A 44 21.81 11.05 26.77
C HIS A 44 21.22 12.26 26.01
N HIS A 45 19.94 12.54 26.21
CA HIS A 45 19.21 13.58 25.45
C HIS A 45 19.88 14.97 25.51
N SER A 46 20.51 15.32 26.63
CA SER A 46 21.25 16.58 26.81
C SER A 46 22.50 16.71 25.92
N MET A 47 23.02 15.60 25.41
CA MET A 47 24.21 15.57 24.56
C MET A 47 23.87 15.68 23.07
N ILE A 48 22.61 15.44 22.67
CA ILE A 48 22.19 15.40 21.26
C ILE A 48 22.54 16.72 20.55
N ALA A 49 22.17 17.86 21.12
CA ALA A 49 22.44 19.17 20.52
C ALA A 49 23.95 19.47 20.43
N LYS A 50 24.73 19.03 21.43
CA LYS A 50 26.19 19.19 21.44
C LYS A 50 26.85 18.34 20.36
N LEU A 51 26.45 17.07 20.24
CA LEU A 51 26.98 16.16 19.22
C LEU A 51 26.63 16.61 17.81
N HIS A 52 25.41 17.15 17.63
CA HIS A 52 24.94 17.66 16.34
C HIS A 52 25.72 18.90 15.87
N ARG A 53 26.01 19.84 16.78
CA ARG A 53 26.76 21.07 16.48
C ARG A 53 28.29 20.90 16.50
N GLY A 54 28.77 19.72 16.89
CA GLY A 54 30.19 19.42 16.97
C GLY A 54 30.85 19.15 15.62
N ASP A 55 31.95 18.40 15.64
CA ASP A 55 32.75 18.11 14.46
C ASP A 55 32.17 16.95 13.62
N ARG A 56 32.96 16.47 12.65
CA ARG A 56 32.56 15.33 11.81
C ARG A 56 32.37 14.05 12.63
N ASN A 57 33.21 13.80 13.63
CA ASN A 57 33.21 12.58 14.42
C ASN A 57 32.02 12.54 15.38
N THR A 58 31.69 13.65 16.03
CA THR A 58 30.51 13.73 16.91
C THR A 58 29.22 13.58 16.13
N ARG A 59 29.14 14.15 14.92
CA ARG A 59 27.99 13.97 14.02
C ARG A 59 27.88 12.55 13.50
N GLN A 60 28.99 11.90 13.19
CA GLN A 60 29.00 10.47 12.81
C GLN A 60 28.48 9.59 13.94
N ARG A 61 28.92 9.84 15.19
CA ARG A 61 28.43 9.14 16.37
C ARG A 61 26.92 9.33 16.55
N LEU A 62 26.44 10.57 16.47
CA LEU A 62 25.00 10.86 16.56
C LEU A 62 24.21 10.16 15.43
N ALA A 63 24.75 10.12 14.21
CA ALA A 63 24.12 9.41 13.11
C ALA A 63 24.02 7.90 13.35
N ALA A 64 25.07 7.28 13.90
CA ALA A 64 25.06 5.86 14.27
C ALA A 64 24.05 5.55 15.38
N TYR A 65 23.97 6.42 16.40
CA TYR A 65 22.93 6.37 17.44
C TYR A 65 21.53 6.40 16.81
N CYS A 66 21.22 7.42 16.01
CA CYS A 66 19.90 7.58 15.39
C CYS A 66 19.52 6.39 14.50
N LEU A 67 20.50 5.84 13.77
CA LEU A 67 20.28 4.68 12.91
C LEU A 67 19.88 3.45 13.74
N LYS A 68 20.60 3.14 14.82
CA LYS A 68 20.27 2.01 15.69
C LYS A 68 18.97 2.24 16.46
N ASP A 69 18.72 3.45 16.93
CA ASP A 69 17.48 3.81 17.63
C ASP A 69 16.23 3.67 16.74
N ALA A 70 16.38 3.79 15.42
CA ALA A 70 15.32 3.51 14.45
C ALA A 70 15.24 2.03 14.02
N GLN A 71 16.39 1.37 13.81
CA GLN A 71 16.47 -0.01 13.31
C GLN A 71 15.96 -1.03 14.32
N LEU A 72 16.35 -0.90 15.59
CA LEU A 72 16.05 -1.90 16.61
C LEU A 72 14.55 -2.01 16.93
N PRO A 73 13.79 -0.92 17.14
CA PRO A 73 12.34 -1.01 17.31
C PRO A 73 11.65 -1.58 16.07
N LEU A 74 12.13 -1.23 14.87
CA LEU A 74 11.57 -1.74 13.62
C LEU A 74 11.76 -3.26 13.51
N ALA A 75 12.95 -3.78 13.84
CA ALA A 75 13.21 -5.21 13.88
C ALA A 75 12.29 -5.94 14.88
N LEU A 76 12.15 -5.42 16.10
CA LEU A 76 11.23 -5.99 17.10
C LEU A 76 9.77 -5.97 16.61
N LYS A 77 9.32 -4.86 16.02
CA LYS A 77 7.96 -4.71 15.47
C LYS A 77 7.69 -5.66 14.32
N LEU A 78 8.63 -5.81 13.39
CA LEU A 78 8.50 -6.74 12.27
C LEU A 78 8.38 -8.19 12.75
N SER A 79 9.20 -8.58 13.74
CA SER A 79 9.12 -9.90 14.36
C SER A 79 7.75 -10.15 14.99
N ALA A 80 7.23 -9.20 15.77
CA ALA A 80 5.91 -9.31 16.40
C ALA A 80 4.77 -9.40 15.36
N ASN A 81 4.80 -8.53 14.34
CA ASN A 81 3.77 -8.48 13.29
C ASN A 81 3.75 -9.74 12.41
N SER A 82 4.84 -10.51 12.39
CA SER A 82 4.96 -11.73 11.60
C SER A 82 4.22 -12.94 12.22
N VAL A 83 3.85 -12.89 13.51
CA VAL A 83 3.20 -14.02 14.21
C VAL A 83 1.87 -14.41 13.58
N TYR A 84 1.06 -13.42 13.19
CA TYR A 84 -0.18 -13.67 12.45
C TYR A 84 0.09 -14.44 11.13
N GLY A 85 1.05 -13.96 10.33
CA GLY A 85 1.40 -14.59 9.06
C GLY A 85 1.99 -15.99 9.23
N PHE A 86 2.78 -16.18 10.29
CA PHE A 86 3.42 -17.45 10.61
C PHE A 86 2.40 -18.53 10.99
N THR A 87 1.34 -18.17 11.75
CA THR A 87 0.24 -19.10 12.08
C THR A 87 -0.73 -19.31 10.92
N GLY A 88 -0.87 -18.32 10.02
CA GLY A 88 -1.74 -18.41 8.83
C GLY A 88 -1.13 -19.10 7.61
N ALA A 89 0.19 -19.32 7.59
CA ALA A 89 0.87 -19.99 6.48
C ALA A 89 0.48 -21.48 6.42
N THR A 90 0.07 -21.97 5.24
CA THR A 90 -0.23 -23.40 5.02
C THR A 90 1.02 -24.26 4.95
N VAL A 91 2.16 -23.66 4.59
CA VAL A 91 3.47 -24.29 4.55
C VAL A 91 4.38 -23.52 5.50
N GLY A 92 4.76 -24.14 6.61
CA GLY A 92 5.54 -23.49 7.66
C GLY A 92 5.80 -24.43 8.84
N LYS A 93 6.57 -23.97 9.82
CA LYS A 93 6.94 -24.79 10.98
C LYS A 93 5.80 -24.92 12.01
N LEU A 94 4.89 -23.95 12.09
CA LEU A 94 3.79 -23.91 13.07
C LEU A 94 2.48 -23.37 12.46
N PRO A 95 1.89 -24.05 11.47
CA PRO A 95 0.59 -23.66 10.93
C PRO A 95 -0.51 -23.86 11.97
N CYS A 96 -1.25 -22.80 12.29
CA CYS A 96 -2.44 -22.85 13.14
C CYS A 96 -3.53 -21.92 12.59
N LEU A 97 -4.23 -22.40 11.57
CA LEU A 97 -5.23 -21.62 10.86
C LEU A 97 -6.34 -21.10 11.78
N ALA A 98 -6.70 -21.86 12.83
CA ALA A 98 -7.69 -21.44 13.83
C ALA A 98 -7.30 -20.13 14.54
N ILE A 99 -6.02 -19.95 14.89
CA ILE A 99 -5.52 -18.70 15.48
C ILE A 99 -5.70 -17.56 14.47
N SER A 100 -5.19 -17.74 13.24
CA SER A 100 -5.29 -16.71 12.19
C SER A 100 -6.74 -16.34 11.86
N ALA A 101 -7.64 -17.31 11.80
CA ALA A 101 -9.07 -17.10 11.54
C ALA A 101 -9.73 -16.32 12.67
N SER A 102 -9.45 -16.69 13.92
CA SER A 102 -9.91 -15.98 15.13
C SER A 102 -9.44 -14.52 15.11
N THR A 103 -8.15 -14.25 14.87
CA THR A 103 -7.60 -12.89 14.76
C THR A 103 -8.35 -12.06 13.72
N THR A 104 -8.57 -12.59 12.51
CA THR A 104 -9.30 -11.85 11.48
C THR A 104 -10.78 -11.64 11.80
N ALA A 105 -11.41 -12.57 12.52
CA ALA A 105 -12.81 -12.44 12.94
C ALA A 105 -12.98 -11.33 13.97
N PHE A 106 -12.07 -11.24 14.96
CA PHE A 106 -12.06 -10.13 15.91
C PHE A 106 -11.73 -8.80 15.25
N GLY A 107 -10.75 -8.75 14.34
CA GLY A 107 -10.44 -7.53 13.59
C GLY A 107 -11.66 -7.00 12.82
N ARG A 108 -12.41 -7.87 12.14
CA ARG A 108 -13.67 -7.50 11.47
C ARG A 108 -14.71 -6.97 12.46
N ARG A 109 -14.91 -7.67 13.58
CA ARG A 109 -15.85 -7.23 14.63
C ARG A 109 -15.50 -5.84 15.15
N MET A 110 -14.23 -5.57 15.42
CA MET A 110 -13.78 -4.25 15.91
C MET A 110 -14.03 -3.15 14.87
N ILE A 111 -13.86 -3.44 13.59
CA ILE A 111 -14.21 -2.51 12.50
C ILE A 111 -15.73 -2.25 12.47
N ASP A 112 -16.53 -3.30 12.59
CA ASP A 112 -17.99 -3.16 12.58
C ASP A 112 -18.50 -2.38 13.81
N GLU A 113 -17.90 -2.60 14.99
CA GLU A 113 -18.18 -1.85 16.21
C GLU A 113 -17.77 -0.38 16.08
N THR A 114 -16.58 -0.12 15.53
CA THR A 114 -16.09 1.25 15.22
C THR A 114 -17.05 1.97 14.29
N ARG A 115 -17.45 1.30 13.19
CA ARG A 115 -18.42 1.84 12.23
C ARG A 115 -19.75 2.16 12.91
N SER A 116 -20.28 1.21 13.67
CA SER A 116 -21.58 1.36 14.35
C SER A 116 -21.56 2.48 15.38
N PHE A 117 -20.45 2.65 16.09
CA PHE A 117 -20.25 3.78 17.00
C PHE A 117 -20.27 5.11 16.25
N VAL A 118 -19.46 5.25 15.20
CA VAL A 118 -19.36 6.50 14.44
C VAL A 118 -20.70 6.93 13.86
N LEU A 119 -21.42 6.00 13.23
CA LEU A 119 -22.73 6.27 12.61
C LEU A 119 -23.81 6.64 13.63
N ARG A 120 -23.67 6.21 14.88
CA ARG A 120 -24.63 6.52 15.96
C ARG A 120 -24.28 7.82 16.67
N GLU A 121 -23.00 8.05 16.93
CA GLU A 121 -22.52 9.17 17.74
C GLU A 121 -22.51 10.48 16.96
N TYR A 122 -21.95 10.48 15.75
CA TYR A 122 -21.72 11.70 14.96
C TYR A 122 -22.91 11.96 14.05
N THR A 123 -24.01 12.43 14.65
CA THR A 123 -25.27 12.73 13.95
C THR A 123 -25.79 14.10 14.31
N VAL A 124 -26.67 14.65 13.46
CA VAL A 124 -27.38 15.90 13.72
C VAL A 124 -28.21 15.80 15.01
N ALA A 125 -28.80 14.64 15.28
CA ALA A 125 -29.56 14.38 16.51
C ALA A 125 -28.71 14.53 17.79
N ASN A 126 -27.41 14.26 17.71
CA ASN A 126 -26.48 14.40 18.83
C ASN A 126 -25.74 15.76 18.83
N GLY A 127 -26.21 16.73 18.05
CA GLY A 127 -25.69 18.09 18.03
C GLY A 127 -24.51 18.33 17.09
N TYR A 128 -24.20 17.39 16.19
CA TYR A 128 -23.19 17.62 15.14
C TYR A 128 -23.81 18.34 13.93
N PRO A 129 -23.03 19.11 13.13
CA PRO A 129 -23.58 19.82 11.97
C PRO A 129 -24.14 18.91 10.87
N HIS A 130 -23.64 17.68 10.77
CA HIS A 130 -23.99 16.71 9.73
C HIS A 130 -23.97 15.28 10.29
N ASP A 131 -24.68 14.38 9.61
CA ASP A 131 -24.58 12.94 9.87
C ASP A 131 -23.30 12.39 9.24
N ALA A 132 -22.47 11.75 10.07
CA ALA A 132 -21.28 11.08 9.61
C ALA A 132 -21.62 9.81 8.83
N ASP A 133 -20.79 9.52 7.84
CA ASP A 133 -20.90 8.32 7.02
C ASP A 133 -19.55 7.59 6.97
N VAL A 134 -19.60 6.26 6.94
CA VAL A 134 -18.39 5.42 6.84
C VAL A 134 -18.23 4.99 5.40
N VAL A 135 -17.39 5.73 4.67
CA VAL A 135 -17.24 5.62 3.21
C VAL A 135 -16.38 4.44 2.78
N TYR A 136 -15.49 3.96 3.67
CA TYR A 136 -14.63 2.82 3.39
C TYR A 136 -14.08 2.21 4.68
N GLY A 137 -13.70 0.94 4.62
CA GLY A 137 -12.91 0.27 5.65
C GLY A 137 -11.99 -0.78 5.01
N ASP A 138 -10.78 -0.94 5.56
CA ASP A 138 -9.85 -2.02 5.18
C ASP A 138 -9.69 -3.04 6.30
N THR A 139 -8.48 -3.50 6.57
CA THR A 139 -8.21 -4.61 7.51
C THR A 139 -8.08 -4.13 8.96
N ASP A 140 -7.69 -2.86 9.13
CA ASP A 140 -7.33 -2.22 10.39
C ASP A 140 -7.65 -0.70 10.40
N SER A 141 -8.40 -0.22 9.40
CA SER A 141 -8.67 1.21 9.22
C SER A 141 -10.09 1.44 8.75
N VAL A 142 -10.67 2.56 9.21
CA VAL A 142 -12.01 3.02 8.86
C VAL A 142 -11.90 4.46 8.35
N MET A 143 -12.54 4.75 7.22
CA MET A 143 -12.58 6.08 6.62
C MET A 143 -13.96 6.68 6.86
N VAL A 144 -13.98 7.81 7.56
CA VAL A 144 -15.21 8.49 7.97
C VAL A 144 -15.31 9.82 7.23
N ARG A 145 -16.50 10.12 6.72
CA ARG A 145 -16.89 11.42 6.19
C ARG A 145 -17.82 12.09 7.21
N PHE A 146 -17.31 13.09 7.91
CA PHE A 146 -18.08 13.85 8.91
C PHE A 146 -18.95 14.96 8.31
N GLY A 147 -18.85 15.22 7.01
CA GLY A 147 -19.62 16.29 6.34
C GLY A 147 -19.10 17.72 6.59
N CYS A 148 -17.99 17.89 7.30
CA CYS A 148 -17.40 19.21 7.57
C CYS A 148 -16.80 19.86 6.32
N ALA A 149 -16.79 21.19 6.29
CA ALA A 149 -16.34 21.99 5.15
C ALA A 149 -14.81 22.18 5.07
N ASP A 150 -14.11 22.07 6.20
CA ASP A 150 -12.67 22.30 6.30
C ASP A 150 -11.92 21.07 6.85
N VAL A 151 -10.61 21.03 6.54
CA VAL A 151 -9.71 19.94 6.93
C VAL A 151 -9.39 19.97 8.43
N ALA A 152 -9.32 21.15 9.04
CA ALA A 152 -8.98 21.30 10.45
C ALA A 152 -10.03 20.64 11.35
N GLU A 153 -11.31 20.87 11.04
CA GLU A 153 -12.44 20.28 11.72
C GLU A 153 -12.53 18.78 11.47
N ALA A 154 -12.25 18.33 10.24
CA ALA A 154 -12.16 16.90 9.93
C ALA A 154 -11.09 16.21 10.80
N MET A 155 -9.93 16.84 10.99
CA MET A 155 -8.86 16.34 11.85
C MET A 155 -9.28 16.32 13.32
N ARG A 156 -9.93 17.39 13.81
CA ARG A 156 -10.43 17.48 15.18
C ARG A 156 -11.44 16.38 15.48
N LEU A 157 -12.43 16.19 14.61
CA LEU A 157 -13.45 15.15 14.73
C LEU A 157 -12.84 13.74 14.60
N GLY A 158 -11.87 13.56 13.69
CA GLY A 158 -11.14 12.30 13.54
C GLY A 158 -10.39 11.91 14.80
N ALA A 159 -9.66 12.84 15.42
CA ALA A 159 -8.97 12.62 16.69
C ALA A 159 -9.94 12.30 17.83
N LEU A 160 -11.02 13.08 17.96
CA LEU A 160 -12.05 12.84 18.96
C LEU A 160 -12.71 11.46 18.78
N ALA A 161 -12.98 11.05 17.54
CA ALA A 161 -13.53 9.74 17.22
C ALA A 161 -12.57 8.61 17.59
N ALA A 162 -11.27 8.77 17.30
CA ALA A 162 -10.25 7.79 17.66
C ALA A 162 -10.17 7.59 19.18
N ASP A 163 -10.15 8.68 19.96
CA ASP A 163 -10.12 8.62 21.42
C ASP A 163 -11.39 7.95 21.99
N ARG A 164 -12.58 8.33 21.50
CA ARG A 164 -13.85 7.77 21.97
C ARG A 164 -13.98 6.28 21.62
N VAL A 165 -13.66 5.90 20.39
CA VAL A 165 -13.74 4.50 19.94
C VAL A 165 -12.71 3.64 20.68
N THR A 166 -11.53 4.17 21.01
CA THR A 166 -10.54 3.46 21.83
C THR A 166 -11.13 2.97 23.15
N THR A 167 -12.03 3.74 23.77
CA THR A 167 -12.67 3.32 25.04
C THR A 167 -13.61 2.12 24.92
N LEU A 168 -14.01 1.74 23.70
CA LEU A 168 -14.84 0.56 23.45
C LEU A 168 -14.05 -0.74 23.51
N PHE A 169 -12.73 -0.67 23.33
CA PHE A 169 -11.88 -1.85 23.20
C PHE A 169 -11.01 -2.07 24.43
N PRO A 170 -10.69 -3.33 24.78
CA PRO A 170 -9.82 -3.60 25.91
C PRO A 170 -8.39 -3.11 25.62
N ALA A 171 -7.73 -2.56 26.64
CA ALA A 171 -6.30 -2.28 26.58
C ALA A 171 -5.52 -3.55 26.18
N PRO A 172 -4.50 -3.45 25.31
CA PRO A 172 -3.82 -2.24 24.84
C PRO A 172 -4.31 -1.73 23.48
N VAL A 173 -5.50 -2.10 23.02
CA VAL A 173 -6.02 -1.63 21.72
C VAL A 173 -6.23 -0.12 21.78
N GLN A 174 -5.61 0.60 20.85
CA GLN A 174 -5.76 2.04 20.70
C GLN A 174 -5.97 2.37 19.22
N LEU A 175 -6.99 3.18 18.94
CA LEU A 175 -7.17 3.79 17.64
C LEU A 175 -6.43 5.12 17.61
N GLU A 176 -5.80 5.40 16.47
CA GLU A 176 -5.09 6.64 16.24
C GLU A 176 -5.68 7.32 15.01
N PHE A 177 -5.91 8.63 15.12
CA PHE A 177 -6.19 9.42 13.94
C PHE A 177 -4.91 9.54 13.11
N GLU A 178 -4.92 8.99 11.89
CA GLU A 178 -3.72 8.99 11.05
C GLU A 178 -3.64 10.23 10.14
N LYS A 179 -4.73 10.55 9.43
CA LYS A 179 -4.74 11.56 8.34
C LYS A 179 -6.14 11.84 7.81
N VAL A 180 -6.28 12.96 7.09
CA VAL A 180 -7.45 13.30 6.27
C VAL A 180 -7.11 13.19 4.78
N TYR A 181 -8.07 12.74 3.97
CA TYR A 181 -8.01 12.90 2.51
C TYR A 181 -9.01 13.95 2.05
N HIS A 182 -8.53 15.02 1.41
CA HIS A 182 -9.41 16.03 0.83
C HIS A 182 -8.72 16.80 -0.33
N PRO A 183 -9.24 16.74 -1.56
CA PRO A 183 -10.33 15.90 -2.04
C PRO A 183 -9.98 14.40 -2.01
N TYR A 184 -11.01 13.56 -1.99
CA TYR A 184 -10.89 12.10 -1.94
C TYR A 184 -11.70 11.44 -3.07
N LEU A 185 -11.14 10.41 -3.70
CA LEU A 185 -11.73 9.63 -4.78
C LEU A 185 -11.59 8.14 -4.48
N LEU A 186 -12.72 7.48 -4.20
CA LEU A 186 -12.82 6.04 -4.04
C LEU A 186 -13.35 5.40 -5.34
N MET A 187 -12.54 4.55 -5.97
CA MET A 187 -12.92 3.81 -7.19
C MET A 187 -13.32 2.36 -6.90
N GLY A 188 -12.91 1.83 -5.75
CA GLY A 188 -13.24 0.48 -5.31
C GLY A 188 -12.37 0.01 -4.16
N LYS A 189 -12.54 -1.25 -3.76
CA LYS A 189 -11.78 -1.83 -2.65
C LYS A 189 -10.27 -1.75 -2.92
N LYS A 190 -9.52 -1.16 -1.98
CA LYS A 190 -8.08 -0.87 -2.09
C LYS A 190 -7.69 -0.07 -3.34
N ARG A 191 -8.62 0.69 -3.92
CA ARG A 191 -8.42 1.52 -5.12
C ARG A 191 -8.97 2.91 -4.86
N TYR A 192 -8.12 3.79 -4.35
CA TYR A 192 -8.49 5.17 -4.04
C TYR A 192 -7.30 6.12 -4.19
N ALA A 193 -7.62 7.40 -4.38
CA ALA A 193 -6.67 8.50 -4.41
C ALA A 193 -7.20 9.68 -3.59
N GLY A 194 -6.31 10.46 -3.02
CA GLY A 194 -6.70 11.71 -2.37
C GLY A 194 -5.49 12.58 -2.08
N LEU A 195 -5.73 13.87 -1.90
CA LEU A 195 -4.73 14.73 -1.28
C LEU A 195 -4.68 14.40 0.20
N LEU A 196 -3.51 13.96 0.66
CA LEU A 196 -3.25 13.53 2.03
C LEU A 196 -2.89 14.75 2.88
N TRP A 197 -3.53 14.87 4.04
CA TRP A 197 -3.27 15.93 5.02
C TRP A 197 -2.98 15.30 6.38
N THR A 198 -1.78 15.52 6.89
CA THR A 198 -1.40 15.28 8.30
C THR A 198 -1.47 16.55 9.14
N ARG A 199 -1.49 17.71 8.48
CA ARG A 199 -1.68 19.04 9.07
C ARG A 199 -2.74 19.81 8.31
N ALA A 200 -3.41 20.76 8.95
CA ALA A 200 -4.54 21.48 8.35
C ALA A 200 -4.15 22.60 7.37
N ASP A 201 -2.88 23.01 7.33
CA ASP A 201 -2.42 24.18 6.58
C ASP A 201 -2.17 23.89 5.09
N SER A 202 -1.61 22.73 4.77
CA SER A 202 -1.33 22.34 3.38
C SER A 202 -1.35 20.83 3.20
N PRO A 203 -1.69 20.34 1.99
CA PRO A 203 -1.65 18.92 1.70
C PRO A 203 -0.20 18.45 1.60
N ASP A 204 0.11 17.29 2.18
CA ASP A 204 1.44 16.70 2.14
C ASP A 204 1.79 16.23 0.72
N LYS A 205 0.86 15.47 0.11
CA LYS A 205 1.00 14.92 -1.24
C LYS A 205 -0.29 14.34 -1.77
N LEU A 206 -0.35 14.14 -3.09
CA LEU A 206 -1.29 13.23 -3.72
C LEU A 206 -0.90 11.78 -3.40
N ASP A 207 -1.71 11.09 -2.59
CA ASP A 207 -1.52 9.68 -2.27
C ASP A 207 -2.45 8.81 -3.11
N THR A 208 -1.95 7.67 -3.56
CA THR A 208 -2.70 6.70 -4.37
C THR A 208 -2.49 5.30 -3.81
N LYS A 209 -3.59 4.55 -3.64
CA LYS A 209 -3.55 3.17 -3.16
C LYS A 209 -4.19 2.24 -4.18
N GLY A 210 -3.43 1.24 -4.60
CA GLY A 210 -3.84 0.18 -5.53
C GLY A 210 -4.22 0.63 -6.95
N ILE A 211 -4.08 1.92 -7.27
CA ILE A 211 -4.21 2.48 -8.61
C ILE A 211 -2.99 2.09 -9.45
N GLU A 212 -3.20 1.93 -10.75
CA GLU A 212 -2.21 1.59 -11.75
C GLU A 212 -0.95 2.46 -11.72
N THR A 213 -1.04 3.70 -11.25
CA THR A 213 0.10 4.64 -11.07
C THR A 213 1.21 4.08 -10.19
N VAL A 214 0.89 3.23 -9.21
CA VAL A 214 1.86 2.60 -8.31
C VAL A 214 2.16 1.13 -8.68
N ARG A 215 1.49 0.60 -9.70
CA ARG A 215 1.66 -0.79 -10.14
C ARG A 215 2.77 -0.90 -11.17
N ARG A 216 3.78 -1.72 -10.86
CA ARG A 216 5.00 -1.89 -11.67
C ARG A 216 4.77 -2.65 -12.97
N ASP A 217 3.64 -3.34 -13.10
CA ASP A 217 3.26 -4.12 -14.28
C ASP A 217 2.48 -3.32 -15.33
N ASN A 218 2.37 -2.00 -15.16
CA ASN A 218 1.90 -1.07 -16.19
C ASN A 218 3.07 -0.31 -16.83
N CYS A 219 2.93 0.03 -18.11
CA CYS A 219 3.90 0.86 -18.82
C CYS A 219 3.92 2.30 -18.28
N ALA A 220 5.05 2.99 -18.47
CA ALA A 220 5.21 4.34 -17.96
C ALA A 220 4.20 5.33 -18.56
N PHE A 221 3.89 5.20 -19.86
CA PHE A 221 2.87 6.01 -20.52
C PHE A 221 1.52 5.96 -19.80
N ALA A 222 1.05 4.76 -19.44
CA ALA A 222 -0.20 4.58 -18.72
C ALA A 222 -0.13 5.21 -17.32
N ARG A 223 0.95 4.94 -16.57
CA ARG A 223 1.12 5.49 -15.22
C ARG A 223 1.15 7.02 -15.24
N ASN A 224 1.90 7.61 -16.16
CA ASN A 224 2.05 9.06 -16.31
C ASN A 224 0.72 9.71 -16.73
N THR A 225 -0.03 9.05 -17.62
CA THR A 225 -1.35 9.54 -18.04
C THR A 225 -2.33 9.52 -16.86
N ILE A 226 -2.42 8.42 -16.12
CA ILE A 226 -3.32 8.34 -14.95
C ILE A 226 -2.90 9.32 -13.85
N ALA A 227 -1.60 9.47 -13.58
CA ALA A 227 -1.10 10.46 -12.63
C ALA A 227 -1.47 11.90 -13.05
N GLY A 228 -1.36 12.20 -14.35
CA GLY A 228 -1.76 13.50 -14.91
C GLY A 228 -3.27 13.76 -14.81
N VAL A 229 -4.11 12.74 -14.95
CA VAL A 229 -5.57 12.82 -14.72
C VAL A 229 -5.85 13.08 -13.24
N LEU A 230 -5.30 12.27 -12.34
CA LEU A 230 -5.51 12.44 -10.90
C LEU A 230 -5.06 13.81 -10.41
N ARG A 231 -3.93 14.33 -10.92
CA ARG A 231 -3.48 15.70 -10.59
C ARG A 231 -4.51 16.74 -11.05
N ARG A 232 -5.04 16.63 -12.26
CA ARG A 232 -6.05 17.59 -12.77
C ARG A 232 -7.35 17.53 -11.96
N VAL A 233 -7.83 16.33 -11.65
CA VAL A 233 -9.10 16.13 -10.92
C VAL A 233 -8.96 16.52 -9.43
N LEU A 234 -7.92 16.07 -8.74
CA LEU A 234 -7.81 16.21 -7.29
C LEU A 234 -7.06 17.47 -6.85
N VAL A 235 -6.13 17.97 -7.67
CA VAL A 235 -5.33 19.16 -7.34
C VAL A 235 -5.87 20.39 -8.06
N LEU A 236 -6.00 20.33 -9.38
CA LEU A 236 -6.45 21.49 -10.17
C LEU A 236 -7.97 21.68 -10.16
N ARG A 237 -8.72 20.68 -9.68
CA ARG A 237 -10.20 20.68 -9.67
C ARG A 237 -10.79 20.89 -11.07
N ASP A 238 -10.10 20.40 -12.09
CA ASP A 238 -10.43 20.58 -13.50
C ASP A 238 -10.72 19.23 -14.16
N VAL A 239 -11.97 18.80 -14.04
CA VAL A 239 -12.46 17.56 -14.67
C VAL A 239 -12.52 17.71 -16.20
N PRO A 240 -13.07 18.79 -16.79
CA PRO A 240 -13.07 18.96 -18.25
C PRO A 240 -11.66 18.94 -18.86
N GLY A 241 -10.69 19.67 -18.30
CA GLY A 241 -9.32 19.65 -18.79
C GLY A 241 -8.60 18.31 -18.56
N SER A 242 -9.06 17.48 -17.62
CA SER A 242 -8.59 16.09 -17.51
C SER A 242 -9.02 15.23 -18.71
N VAL A 243 -10.22 15.46 -19.25
CA VAL A 243 -10.72 14.78 -20.45
C VAL A 243 -9.90 15.18 -21.67
N GLU A 244 -9.67 16.48 -21.87
CA GLU A 244 -8.85 16.99 -22.99
C GLU A 244 -7.41 16.50 -22.91
N TYR A 245 -6.84 16.45 -21.70
CA TYR A 245 -5.52 15.86 -21.50
C TYR A 245 -5.46 14.39 -21.94
N VAL A 246 -6.46 13.57 -21.58
CA VAL A 246 -6.49 12.16 -22.01
C VAL A 246 -6.62 12.04 -23.53
N LYS A 247 -7.46 12.86 -24.17
CA LYS A 247 -7.60 12.89 -25.63
C LYS A 247 -6.26 13.20 -26.32
N GLY A 248 -5.55 14.23 -25.85
CA GLY A 248 -4.22 14.58 -26.38
C GLY A 248 -3.20 13.45 -26.20
N ARG A 249 -3.18 12.78 -25.04
CA ARG A 249 -2.31 11.62 -24.80
C ARG A 249 -2.64 10.46 -25.74
N ILE A 250 -3.93 10.19 -25.97
CA ILE A 250 -4.37 9.17 -26.94
C ILE A 250 -3.92 9.54 -28.36
N GLU A 251 -4.01 10.81 -28.75
CA GLU A 251 -3.58 11.28 -30.07
C GLU A 251 -2.06 11.11 -30.26
N GLU A 252 -1.24 11.51 -29.29
CA GLU A 252 0.22 11.29 -29.30
C GLU A 252 0.55 9.81 -29.48
N LEU A 253 -0.18 8.94 -28.79
CA LEU A 253 0.00 7.50 -28.88
C LEU A 253 -0.38 6.95 -30.27
N LEU A 254 -1.52 7.37 -30.82
CA LEU A 254 -2.01 6.91 -32.13
C LEU A 254 -1.16 7.44 -33.29
N THR A 255 -0.56 8.62 -33.12
CA THR A 255 0.33 9.25 -34.09
C THR A 255 1.79 8.81 -33.97
N GLY A 256 2.11 7.93 -33.01
CA GLY A 256 3.47 7.41 -32.82
C GLY A 256 4.46 8.41 -32.23
N ARG A 257 3.97 9.47 -31.57
CA ARG A 257 4.80 10.49 -30.88
C ARG A 257 5.29 10.03 -29.50
N VAL A 258 4.86 8.86 -29.04
CA VAL A 258 5.27 8.29 -27.74
C VAL A 258 6.47 7.40 -27.92
N ASP A 259 7.51 7.63 -27.11
CA ASP A 259 8.71 6.80 -27.13
C ASP A 259 8.40 5.36 -26.69
N ILE A 260 9.04 4.40 -27.36
CA ILE A 260 8.79 2.97 -27.11
C ILE A 260 9.13 2.56 -25.67
N SER A 261 10.12 3.23 -25.05
CA SER A 261 10.52 3.00 -23.66
C SER A 261 9.40 3.31 -22.68
N GLU A 262 8.52 4.26 -23.01
CA GLU A 262 7.33 4.55 -22.19
C GLU A 262 6.26 3.46 -22.28
N LEU A 263 6.31 2.61 -23.31
CA LEU A 263 5.36 1.52 -23.55
C LEU A 263 5.84 0.16 -22.99
N VAL A 264 7.06 0.09 -22.46
CA VAL A 264 7.62 -1.14 -21.90
C VAL A 264 6.88 -1.57 -20.64
N ILE A 265 6.45 -2.83 -20.61
CA ILE A 265 5.87 -3.49 -19.45
C ILE A 265 6.88 -4.48 -18.89
N THR A 266 7.01 -4.54 -17.56
CA THR A 266 7.95 -5.47 -16.91
C THR A 266 7.20 -6.39 -15.95
N LYS A 267 7.36 -7.71 -16.13
CA LYS A 267 6.83 -8.73 -15.20
C LYS A 267 7.91 -9.70 -14.77
N GLY A 268 7.84 -10.13 -13.51
CA GLY A 268 8.77 -11.11 -12.94
C GLY A 268 8.41 -12.53 -13.36
N LEU A 269 9.42 -13.33 -13.69
CA LEU A 269 9.29 -14.76 -13.93
C LEU A 269 9.48 -15.49 -12.60
N THR A 270 8.41 -16.01 -12.01
CA THR A 270 8.42 -16.62 -10.67
C THR A 270 8.61 -18.14 -10.68
N ARG A 271 8.49 -18.77 -11.86
CA ARG A 271 8.61 -20.21 -12.09
C ARG A 271 9.25 -20.48 -13.43
N GLU A 272 9.68 -21.72 -13.68
CA GLU A 272 10.14 -22.08 -15.02
C GLU A 272 8.99 -21.96 -16.03
N VAL A 273 9.33 -21.63 -17.29
CA VAL A 273 8.32 -21.36 -18.33
C VAL A 273 7.36 -22.54 -18.54
N SER A 274 7.85 -23.78 -18.41
CA SER A 274 7.07 -25.00 -18.53
C SER A 274 6.05 -25.22 -17.41
N GLU A 275 6.20 -24.55 -16.26
CA GLU A 275 5.34 -24.73 -15.08
C GLU A 275 4.15 -23.78 -15.06
N TYR A 276 4.09 -22.83 -16.01
CA TYR A 276 2.96 -21.92 -16.11
C TYR A 276 1.77 -22.60 -16.81
N ALA A 277 0.68 -22.78 -16.07
CA ALA A 277 -0.58 -23.28 -16.64
C ALA A 277 -1.21 -22.29 -17.65
N THR A 278 -0.91 -20.99 -17.53
CA THR A 278 -1.47 -19.94 -18.39
C THR A 278 -0.39 -19.29 -19.24
N ARG A 279 -0.65 -19.19 -20.55
CA ARG A 279 0.23 -18.49 -21.50
C ARG A 279 0.13 -16.99 -21.31
N ALA A 280 1.12 -16.43 -20.60
CA ALA A 280 1.22 -14.99 -20.35
C ALA A 280 2.31 -14.36 -21.23
N ALA A 281 2.16 -13.07 -21.56
CA ALA A 281 3.07 -12.33 -22.46
C ALA A 281 4.56 -12.45 -22.08
N HIS A 282 4.91 -12.18 -20.83
CA HIS A 282 6.28 -12.31 -20.31
C HIS A 282 6.83 -13.75 -20.35
N VAL A 283 5.96 -14.76 -20.17
CA VAL A 283 6.34 -16.18 -20.20
C VAL A 283 6.62 -16.62 -21.64
N GLU A 284 5.74 -16.24 -22.57
CA GLU A 284 5.93 -16.50 -24.01
C GLU A 284 7.17 -15.81 -24.55
N LEU A 285 7.42 -14.55 -24.16
CA LEU A 285 8.64 -13.86 -24.56
C LEU A 285 9.88 -14.54 -23.97
N ALA A 286 9.84 -14.99 -22.72
CA ALA A 286 10.95 -15.74 -22.13
C ALA A 286 11.24 -17.03 -22.92
N ALA A 287 10.21 -17.79 -23.33
CA ALA A 287 10.36 -18.94 -24.23
C ALA A 287 10.96 -18.54 -25.59
N LYS A 288 10.46 -17.48 -26.22
CA LYS A 288 11.00 -16.97 -27.50
C LYS A 288 12.48 -16.62 -27.38
N ARG A 289 12.87 -15.86 -26.34
CA ARG A 289 14.26 -15.48 -26.08
C ARG A 289 15.15 -16.69 -25.83
N ARG A 290 14.66 -17.71 -25.10
CA ARG A 290 15.39 -18.98 -24.88
C ARG A 290 15.63 -19.76 -26.16
N ARG A 291 14.66 -19.79 -27.08
CA ARG A 291 14.82 -20.40 -28.42
C ARG A 291 15.79 -19.63 -29.31
N ARG A 292 15.83 -18.29 -29.20
CA ARG A 292 16.75 -17.43 -29.97
C ARG A 292 18.18 -17.54 -29.43
N HIS A 293 18.38 -17.28 -28.15
CA HIS A 293 19.68 -17.27 -27.48
C HIS A 293 19.56 -17.74 -26.03
N ALA A 294 19.85 -19.03 -25.78
CA ALA A 294 19.70 -19.64 -24.46
C ALA A 294 20.57 -18.99 -23.37
N ALA A 295 21.75 -18.45 -23.72
CA ALA A 295 22.70 -17.87 -22.77
C ALA A 295 22.21 -16.56 -22.11
N THR A 296 21.44 -15.75 -22.85
CA THR A 296 20.93 -14.44 -22.39
C THR A 296 19.44 -14.49 -22.05
N ALA A 297 18.85 -15.69 -22.00
CA ALA A 297 17.44 -15.86 -21.72
C ALA A 297 17.12 -15.59 -20.24
N PRO A 298 15.97 -14.96 -19.92
CA PRO A 298 15.54 -14.75 -18.55
C PRO A 298 15.39 -16.05 -17.77
N ARG A 299 15.80 -16.04 -16.51
CA ARG A 299 15.71 -17.16 -15.55
C ARG A 299 14.64 -16.88 -14.48
N VAL A 300 14.32 -17.89 -13.69
CA VAL A 300 13.43 -17.71 -12.53
C VAL A 300 14.02 -16.67 -11.57
N GLY A 301 13.21 -15.70 -11.18
CA GLY A 301 13.61 -14.52 -10.41
C GLY A 301 13.83 -13.28 -11.28
N ASP A 302 14.15 -13.44 -12.57
CA ASP A 302 14.38 -12.31 -13.46
C ASP A 302 13.10 -11.57 -13.82
N ARG A 303 13.27 -10.32 -14.22
CA ARG A 303 12.21 -9.51 -14.78
C ARG A 303 12.33 -9.44 -16.29
N VAL A 304 11.23 -9.72 -16.97
CA VAL A 304 11.13 -9.75 -18.41
C VAL A 304 10.46 -8.45 -18.88
N PRO A 305 11.22 -7.48 -19.44
CA PRO A 305 10.64 -6.34 -20.13
C PRO A 305 10.10 -6.78 -21.50
N TYR A 306 8.93 -6.26 -21.87
CA TYR A 306 8.31 -6.55 -23.15
C TYR A 306 7.43 -5.39 -23.62
N VAL A 307 7.23 -5.30 -24.93
CA VAL A 307 6.20 -4.49 -25.57
C VAL A 307 5.19 -5.38 -26.28
N ILE A 308 4.01 -4.85 -26.58
CA ILE A 308 2.97 -5.56 -27.33
C ILE A 308 2.91 -5.00 -28.75
N LEU A 309 3.24 -5.84 -29.73
CA LEU A 309 3.20 -5.45 -31.14
C LEU A 309 1.78 -5.38 -31.69
N ARG A 310 1.63 -4.70 -32.83
CA ARG A 310 0.39 -4.71 -33.61
C ARG A 310 0.10 -6.08 -34.17
N GLY A 311 -1.00 -6.68 -33.71
CA GLY A 311 -1.55 -7.90 -34.25
C GLY A 311 -2.87 -7.68 -34.99
N HIS A 312 -3.37 -8.75 -35.59
CA HIS A 312 -4.70 -8.79 -36.17
C HIS A 312 -5.77 -8.87 -35.06
N LYS A 313 -7.05 -8.67 -35.40
CA LYS A 313 -8.15 -8.73 -34.41
C LYS A 313 -8.19 -10.06 -33.62
N THR A 314 -7.78 -11.16 -34.24
CA THR A 314 -7.80 -12.52 -33.65
C THR A 314 -6.53 -12.92 -32.91
N SER A 315 -5.42 -12.20 -33.08
CA SER A 315 -4.15 -12.52 -32.42
C SER A 315 -4.32 -12.54 -30.90
N LYS A 316 -3.54 -13.31 -30.15
CA LYS A 316 -3.60 -13.28 -28.68
C LYS A 316 -2.50 -12.37 -28.15
N THR A 317 -2.79 -11.63 -27.07
CA THR A 317 -1.84 -10.63 -26.53
C THR A 317 -0.48 -11.24 -26.16
N TYR A 318 -0.45 -12.50 -25.71
CA TYR A 318 0.80 -13.18 -25.37
C TYR A 318 1.66 -13.51 -26.60
N GLU A 319 1.06 -13.68 -27.77
CA GLU A 319 1.78 -13.97 -29.03
C GLU A 319 2.49 -12.71 -29.55
N LEU A 320 1.90 -11.55 -29.27
CA LEU A 320 2.36 -10.23 -29.70
C LEU A 320 3.43 -9.64 -28.79
N ALA A 321 3.81 -10.31 -27.71
CA ALA A 321 4.87 -9.87 -26.81
C ALA A 321 6.23 -9.98 -27.50
N GLU A 322 7.01 -8.89 -27.46
CA GLU A 322 8.34 -8.82 -28.07
C GLU A 322 9.35 -8.03 -27.23
N ASP A 323 10.63 -8.33 -27.44
CA ASP A 323 11.76 -7.64 -26.80
C ASP A 323 11.85 -6.19 -27.34
N PRO A 324 11.83 -5.16 -26.46
CA PRO A 324 11.92 -3.76 -26.89
C PRO A 324 13.16 -3.46 -27.74
N ALA A 325 14.28 -4.16 -27.51
CA ALA A 325 15.51 -3.96 -28.28
C ALA A 325 15.45 -4.55 -29.70
N GLN A 326 14.50 -5.43 -29.98
CA GLN A 326 14.38 -6.13 -31.26
C GLN A 326 13.28 -5.57 -32.17
N THR A 327 12.63 -4.48 -31.78
CA THR A 327 11.56 -3.87 -32.59
C THR A 327 11.86 -2.40 -32.92
N LEU A 328 11.85 -2.10 -34.23
CA LEU A 328 11.78 -0.74 -34.79
C LEU A 328 10.35 -0.39 -35.25
N VAL A 329 9.39 -1.31 -35.03
CA VAL A 329 8.05 -1.29 -35.64
C VAL A 329 7.01 -0.79 -34.65
N VAL A 330 6.00 -0.09 -35.20
CA VAL A 330 4.81 0.44 -34.54
C VAL A 330 4.23 -0.54 -33.51
N VAL A 331 4.40 -0.19 -32.23
CA VAL A 331 3.82 -0.90 -31.09
C VAL A 331 2.31 -0.68 -31.09
N ALA A 332 1.52 -1.74 -30.99
CA ALA A 332 0.08 -1.56 -30.78
C ALA A 332 -0.21 -1.50 -29.29
N VAL A 333 -0.84 -0.40 -28.91
CA VAL A 333 -1.60 -0.36 -27.68
C VAL A 333 -2.93 -1.04 -27.94
N ARG A 334 -2.96 -2.36 -27.75
CA ARG A 334 -4.22 -3.12 -27.78
C ARG A 334 -5.08 -2.74 -26.58
N ALA A 335 -6.30 -2.29 -26.87
CA ALA A 335 -7.56 -2.18 -26.10
C ALA A 335 -7.58 -2.18 -24.56
N SER A 336 -6.69 -2.87 -23.85
CA SER A 336 -6.62 -2.86 -22.37
C SER A 336 -6.28 -1.48 -21.81
N LEU A 337 -5.34 -0.74 -22.42
CA LEU A 337 -5.07 0.67 -22.07
C LEU A 337 -6.27 1.56 -22.43
N GLY A 338 -6.92 1.28 -23.56
CA GLY A 338 -8.12 2.00 -24.03
C GLY A 338 -9.30 1.85 -23.06
N LEU A 339 -9.58 0.63 -22.56
CA LEU A 339 -10.60 0.39 -21.53
C LEU A 339 -10.21 0.98 -20.17
N GLN A 340 -8.94 0.94 -19.79
CA GLN A 340 -8.47 1.52 -18.52
C GLN A 340 -8.52 3.05 -18.52
N LEU A 341 -8.21 3.69 -19.65
CA LEU A 341 -8.32 5.14 -19.85
C LEU A 341 -9.78 5.58 -20.06
N LEU A 342 -10.59 4.80 -20.79
CA LEU A 342 -12.04 5.04 -20.90
C LEU A 342 -12.74 4.91 -19.55
N ALA A 343 -12.37 3.94 -18.71
CA ALA A 343 -12.96 3.79 -17.39
C ALA A 343 -12.79 5.08 -16.57
N LEU A 344 -11.58 5.67 -16.56
CA LEU A 344 -11.32 6.95 -15.89
C LEU A 344 -12.12 8.12 -16.51
N LEU A 345 -12.32 8.13 -17.83
CA LEU A 345 -13.15 9.13 -18.53
C LEU A 345 -14.64 9.01 -18.16
N VAL A 346 -15.17 7.79 -18.05
CA VAL A 346 -16.56 7.54 -17.64
C VAL A 346 -16.79 7.95 -16.18
N PHE A 347 -15.81 7.77 -15.29
CA PHE A 347 -15.90 8.27 -13.91
C PHE A 347 -15.87 9.80 -13.82
N GLY A 348 -15.21 10.48 -14.76
CA GLY A 348 -15.26 11.95 -14.86
C GLY A 348 -16.63 12.50 -15.26
N GLN A 349 -17.57 11.67 -15.74
CA GLN A 349 -18.96 12.04 -15.98
C GLN A 349 -19.87 11.78 -14.75
N LEU A 350 -19.35 11.13 -13.70
CA LEU A 350 -20.08 10.74 -12.48
C LEU A 350 -19.66 11.54 -11.24
N LEU A 351 -18.63 12.38 -11.35
CA LEU A 351 -18.25 13.42 -10.37
C LEU A 351 -18.78 14.77 -10.85
#